data_AF-A0A9D5JDG2-F1
#
_entry.id   AF-A0A9D5JDG2-F1
#
_cell.length_a   1.000
_cell.length_b   1.000
_cell.length_c   1.000
_cell.angle_alpha   90.00
_cell.angle_beta   90.00
_cell.angle_gamma   90.00
#
_symmetry.space_group_name_H-M   'P 1'
#
loop_
_entity.id
_entity.type
_entity.pdbx_description
1 polymer ?
#
loop_
_entity_poly.entity_id
_entity_poly.type
_entity_poly.pdbx_seq_one_letter_code
_entity_poly.pdbx_strand_id
1 'polypeptide(L)'
;MTLAACGNASSGVLGGGGSAMCYPGTQTQLANPVPNQGGVASNIGQIVIVANGNNNALYNSYGQFQTSLVDNFGNLITGGPLSLVADPSGPHPFQSDFYASSIPQLPAGSTWRAYLTMSNGSCSPLPVGSFST
;
A
#
# COMPACT_ATOMS: atom_id res chain seq x y z
N MET A 1 16.99 36.01 10.78
CA MET A 1 15.77 35.61 11.51
C MET A 1 15.86 34.12 11.75
N THR A 2 15.84 33.67 13.00
CA THR A 2 15.86 32.25 13.35
C THR A 2 14.42 31.75 13.51
N LEU A 3 14.11 30.58 12.95
CA LEU A 3 12.86 29.87 13.18
C LEU A 3 13.18 28.39 13.41
N ALA A 4 12.67 27.81 14.49
CA ALA A 4 12.96 26.44 14.90
C ALA A 4 11.73 25.78 15.55
N ALA A 5 11.37 24.61 15.04
CA ALA A 5 10.53 23.57 15.64
C ALA A 5 10.86 22.28 14.86
N CYS A 6 11.45 21.25 15.48
CA CYS A 6 10.78 20.16 16.21
C CYS A 6 9.93 19.25 15.28
N GLY A 7 10.15 17.93 15.23
CA GLY A 7 11.16 17.14 15.97
C GLY A 7 11.19 15.64 15.59
N ASN A 8 12.12 14.92 16.22
CA ASN A 8 12.53 13.53 16.00
C ASN A 8 11.47 12.50 15.57
N ALA A 9 11.82 11.69 14.54
CA ALA A 9 11.54 10.26 14.52
C ALA A 9 12.62 9.48 13.73
N SER A 10 13.29 8.55 14.41
CA SER A 10 14.02 7.36 13.93
C SER A 10 14.80 7.35 12.60
N SER A 11 16.11 7.10 12.72
CA SER A 11 17.00 6.69 11.61
C SER A 11 16.51 5.42 10.90
N GLY A 12 16.51 5.39 9.56
CA GLY A 12 16.05 4.23 8.79
C GLY A 12 16.09 4.38 7.27
N VAL A 13 17.29 4.36 6.68
CA VAL A 13 17.61 3.96 5.28
C VAL A 13 16.56 4.24 4.19
N LEU A 14 16.66 5.39 3.53
CA LEU A 14 16.79 5.58 2.06
C LEU A 14 16.91 7.09 1.78
N GLY A 15 17.61 7.49 0.72
CA GLY A 15 18.14 8.86 0.60
C GLY A 15 17.57 9.72 -0.53
N GLY A 16 17.64 11.04 -0.33
CA GLY A 16 17.88 12.02 -1.39
C GLY A 16 16.66 12.50 -2.21
N GLY A 17 16.26 13.75 -1.99
CA GLY A 17 15.30 14.47 -2.84
C GLY A 17 13.89 14.55 -2.25
N GLY A 18 13.20 15.65 -2.55
CA GLY A 18 11.84 15.94 -2.08
C GLY A 18 10.76 15.18 -2.85
N SER A 19 10.86 13.85 -2.89
CA SER A 19 9.84 12.98 -3.50
C SER A 19 8.51 13.13 -2.76
N ALA A 20 7.48 13.59 -3.47
CA ALA A 20 6.13 13.62 -2.92
C ALA A 20 5.71 12.21 -2.46
N MET A 21 5.01 12.14 -1.32
CA MET A 21 4.34 10.91 -0.88
C MET A 21 3.47 10.38 -2.02
N CYS A 22 3.37 9.06 -2.18
CA CYS A 22 2.29 8.50 -2.98
C CYS A 22 0.95 8.82 -2.27
N TYR A 23 0.27 9.88 -2.74
CA TYR A 23 -1.08 10.32 -2.34
C TYR A 23 -1.16 10.95 -0.94
N PRO A 24 -0.56 12.15 -0.74
CA PRO A 24 -0.71 12.90 0.51
C PRO A 24 -2.20 13.22 0.76
N GLY A 25 -2.68 12.91 1.97
CA GLY A 25 -4.08 13.12 2.34
C GLY A 25 -5.05 11.98 1.99
N THR A 26 -4.58 10.89 1.38
CA THR A 26 -5.33 9.64 1.27
C THR A 26 -4.88 8.69 2.38
N GLN A 27 -5.81 8.29 3.25
CA GLN A 27 -5.61 7.19 4.20
C GLN A 27 -5.77 5.86 3.45
N THR A 28 -4.89 4.90 3.71
CA THR A 28 -4.90 3.59 3.06
C THR A 28 -4.64 2.49 4.08
N GLN A 29 -5.26 1.33 3.89
CA GLN A 29 -5.13 0.18 4.77
C GLN A 29 -5.25 -1.12 3.98
N LEU A 30 -4.55 -2.17 4.41
CA LEU A 30 -4.76 -3.53 3.89
C LEU A 30 -6.19 -4.01 4.23
N ALA A 31 -6.92 -4.50 3.21
CA ALA A 31 -8.28 -5.01 3.34
C ALA A 31 -8.35 -6.54 3.18
N ASN A 32 -7.55 -7.12 2.29
CA ASN A 32 -7.33 -8.56 2.19
C ASN A 32 -5.89 -8.83 1.70
N PRO A 33 -5.01 -9.48 2.50
CA PRO A 33 -5.19 -9.88 3.91
C PRO A 33 -5.56 -8.71 4.83
N VAL A 34 -6.07 -8.98 6.03
CA VAL A 34 -6.27 -7.91 7.03
C VAL A 34 -4.95 -7.58 7.74
N PRO A 35 -4.77 -6.37 8.31
CA PRO A 35 -3.50 -5.99 8.93
C PRO A 35 -3.15 -6.91 10.11
N ASN A 36 -1.92 -7.42 10.10
CA ASN A 36 -1.37 -8.41 11.04
C ASN A 36 -2.05 -9.79 11.01
N GLN A 37 -2.76 -10.14 9.92
CA GLN A 37 -3.19 -11.51 9.66
C GLN A 37 -1.96 -12.41 9.45
N GLY A 38 -1.93 -13.56 10.14
CA GLY A 38 -0.95 -14.63 9.91
C GLY A 38 -1.60 -15.89 9.36
N GLY A 39 -0.79 -16.79 8.80
CA GLY A 39 -1.28 -18.00 8.13
C GLY A 39 -2.00 -17.70 6.80
N VAL A 40 -1.63 -16.59 6.16
CA VAL A 40 -2.14 -16.22 4.83
C VAL A 40 -1.65 -17.25 3.81
N ALA A 41 -2.54 -17.78 2.98
CA ALA A 41 -2.16 -18.77 1.99
C ALA A 41 -1.17 -18.18 0.97
N SER A 42 -0.07 -18.87 0.68
CA SER A 42 0.96 -18.44 -0.27
C SER A 42 0.41 -18.16 -1.68
N ASN A 43 -0.74 -18.72 -2.03
CA ASN A 43 -1.44 -18.59 -3.31
C ASN A 43 -2.63 -17.62 -3.29
N ILE A 44 -2.71 -16.64 -2.36
CA ILE A 44 -3.79 -15.62 -2.35
C ILE A 44 -3.98 -14.86 -3.68
N GLY A 45 -2.94 -14.72 -4.49
CA GLY A 45 -3.01 -14.21 -5.87
C GLY A 45 -3.33 -12.71 -6.03
N GLN A 46 -3.82 -12.05 -4.99
CA GLN A 46 -4.08 -10.62 -4.97
C GLN A 46 -3.89 -10.01 -3.58
N ILE A 47 -3.58 -8.71 -3.55
CA ILE A 47 -3.65 -7.85 -2.36
C ILE A 47 -4.76 -6.84 -2.60
N VAL A 48 -5.72 -6.77 -1.70
CA VAL A 48 -6.77 -5.74 -1.69
C VAL A 48 -6.42 -4.69 -0.63
N ILE A 49 -6.44 -3.43 -1.03
CA ILE A 49 -6.37 -2.28 -0.13
C ILE A 49 -7.72 -1.56 -0.10
N VAL A 50 -8.01 -0.93 1.03
CA VAL A 50 -9.02 0.12 1.14
C VAL A 50 -8.34 1.48 1.15
N ALA A 51 -8.93 2.49 0.52
CA ALA A 51 -8.44 3.87 0.48
C ALA A 51 -9.56 4.87 0.70
N ASN A 52 -9.31 5.89 1.52
CA ASN A 52 -10.23 6.98 1.84
C ASN A 52 -9.48 8.31 1.76
N GLY A 53 -9.98 9.27 0.98
CA GLY A 53 -9.39 10.61 0.88
C GLY A 53 -10.31 11.60 0.19
N ASN A 54 -10.43 12.81 0.75
CA ASN A 54 -11.46 13.82 0.48
C ASN A 54 -11.73 14.20 -1.00
N ASN A 55 -10.82 13.87 -1.94
CA ASN A 55 -10.90 14.27 -3.35
C ASN A 55 -11.00 13.08 -4.32
N ASN A 56 -11.18 11.84 -3.85
CA ASN A 56 -11.18 10.62 -4.68
C ASN A 56 -9.98 10.52 -5.65
N ALA A 57 -8.81 11.05 -5.25
CA ALA A 57 -7.67 11.20 -6.14
C ALA A 57 -7.18 9.84 -6.69
N LEU A 58 -7.16 8.80 -5.86
CA LEU A 58 -6.76 7.45 -6.27
C LEU A 58 -7.77 6.84 -7.26
N TYR A 59 -9.07 7.09 -7.10
CA TYR A 59 -10.11 6.64 -8.05
C TYR A 59 -9.94 7.24 -9.45
N ASN A 60 -9.37 8.43 -9.56
CA ASN A 60 -9.11 9.07 -10.86
C ASN A 60 -7.83 8.55 -11.55
N SER A 61 -6.98 7.79 -10.86
CA SER A 61 -5.63 7.42 -11.34
C SER A 61 -5.18 5.99 -11.05
N TYR A 62 -6.04 5.15 -10.44
CA TYR A 62 -5.66 3.85 -9.83
C TYR A 62 -4.82 2.92 -10.72
N GLY A 63 -5.06 2.89 -12.04
CA GLY A 63 -4.27 2.09 -12.98
C GLY A 63 -2.78 2.50 -13.12
N GLN A 64 -2.36 3.60 -12.50
CA GLN A 64 -0.95 4.02 -12.40
C GLN A 64 -0.27 3.51 -11.11
N PHE A 65 -1.02 2.82 -10.25
CA PHE A 65 -0.60 2.32 -8.93
C PHE A 65 -0.55 0.82 -8.91
N GLN A 66 0.26 0.28 -8.00
CA GLN A 66 0.40 -1.15 -7.74
C GLN A 66 0.72 -1.36 -6.26
N THR A 67 0.58 -2.59 -5.77
CA THR A 67 1.16 -2.93 -4.46
C THR A 67 2.59 -3.44 -4.62
N SER A 68 3.46 -3.05 -3.70
CA SER A 68 4.79 -3.62 -3.51
C SER A 68 4.84 -4.28 -2.14
N LEU A 69 5.28 -5.53 -2.10
CA LEU A 69 5.47 -6.32 -0.89
C LEU A 69 6.97 -6.48 -0.61
N VAL A 70 7.38 -6.23 0.63
CA VAL A 70 8.77 -6.47 1.10
C VAL A 70 8.72 -7.41 2.29
N ASP A 71 9.39 -8.56 2.22
CA ASP A 71 9.45 -9.48 3.36
C ASP A 71 10.44 -9.05 4.45
N ASN A 72 10.47 -9.79 5.55
CA ASN A 72 11.42 -9.63 6.65
C ASN A 72 12.88 -10.01 6.31
N PHE A 73 13.18 -10.42 5.08
CA PHE A 73 14.53 -10.71 4.58
C PHE A 73 15.00 -9.67 3.54
N GLY A 74 14.11 -8.78 3.08
CA GLY A 74 14.38 -7.73 2.10
C GLY A 74 13.98 -8.07 0.65
N ASN A 75 13.32 -9.21 0.41
CA ASN A 75 12.86 -9.57 -0.93
C ASN A 75 11.67 -8.70 -1.34
N LEU A 76 11.78 -8.03 -2.49
CA LEU A 76 10.72 -7.21 -3.09
C LEU A 76 9.92 -8.04 -4.09
N ILE A 77 8.60 -8.10 -3.90
CA ILE A 77 7.62 -8.58 -4.88
C ILE A 77 6.73 -7.40 -5.29
N THR A 78 6.71 -7.08 -6.57
CA THR A 78 5.81 -6.04 -7.13
C THR A 78 4.61 -6.72 -7.77
N GLY A 79 3.41 -6.26 -7.42
CA GLY A 79 2.15 -6.72 -8.01
C GLY A 79 1.80 -6.01 -9.33
N GLY A 80 0.70 -6.42 -9.94
CA GLY A 80 0.09 -5.74 -11.08
C GLY A 80 -0.52 -4.38 -10.72
N PRO A 81 -0.94 -3.61 -11.73
CA PRO A 81 -1.63 -2.35 -11.48
C PRO A 81 -2.93 -2.56 -10.70
N LEU A 82 -3.37 -1.56 -9.94
CA LEU A 82 -4.64 -1.62 -9.22
C LEU A 82 -5.80 -1.77 -10.19
N SER A 83 -6.82 -2.47 -9.71
CA SER A 83 -8.12 -2.64 -10.33
C SER A 83 -9.21 -2.35 -9.30
N LEU A 84 -10.36 -1.82 -9.73
CA LEU A 84 -11.50 -1.57 -8.84
C LEU A 84 -12.15 -2.90 -8.43
N VAL A 85 -12.45 -3.03 -7.14
CA VAL A 85 -13.16 -4.19 -6.58
C VAL A 85 -14.56 -3.75 -6.18
N ALA A 86 -15.59 -4.50 -6.59
CA ALA A 86 -16.94 -4.29 -6.07
C ALA A 86 -16.99 -4.72 -4.60
N ASP A 87 -17.57 -3.90 -3.71
CA ASP A 87 -17.52 -4.19 -2.28
C ASP A 87 -18.37 -5.44 -1.94
N PRO A 88 -17.84 -6.36 -1.11
CA PRO A 88 -18.56 -7.54 -0.68
C PRO A 88 -19.50 -7.30 0.50
N SER A 89 -19.67 -6.04 0.96
CA SER A 89 -20.11 -5.72 2.33
C SER A 89 -21.37 -4.85 2.42
N GLY A 90 -21.70 -4.06 1.39
CA GLY A 90 -22.87 -3.18 1.36
C GLY A 90 -22.52 -1.68 1.32
N PRO A 91 -23.46 -0.78 1.67
CA PRO A 91 -23.34 0.64 1.35
C PRO A 91 -22.33 1.39 2.23
N HIS A 92 -21.16 1.67 1.67
CA HIS A 92 -20.16 2.61 2.21
C HIS A 92 -20.58 4.07 1.94
N PRO A 93 -20.12 5.05 2.76
CA PRO A 93 -20.44 6.47 2.54
C PRO A 93 -19.80 7.08 1.28
N PHE A 94 -18.84 6.39 0.65
CA PHE A 94 -18.13 6.81 -0.55
C PHE A 94 -18.15 5.70 -1.62
N GLN A 95 -17.99 6.09 -2.88
CA GLN A 95 -18.24 5.23 -4.05
C GLN A 95 -17.02 4.45 -4.57
N SER A 96 -15.87 4.49 -3.89
CA SER A 96 -14.59 4.14 -4.52
C SER A 96 -13.51 3.73 -3.53
N ASP A 97 -13.79 2.70 -2.73
CA ASP A 97 -13.00 2.45 -1.53
C ASP A 97 -12.01 1.27 -1.70
N PHE A 98 -12.34 0.23 -2.47
CA PHE A 98 -11.54 -1.01 -2.57
C PHE A 98 -10.80 -1.19 -3.91
N TYR A 99 -9.51 -1.56 -3.82
CA TYR A 99 -8.62 -1.74 -4.96
C TYR A 99 -7.79 -3.02 -4.83
N ALA A 100 -7.74 -3.85 -5.88
CA ALA A 100 -6.95 -5.08 -5.94
C ALA A 100 -5.73 -4.94 -6.86
N SER A 101 -4.57 -5.38 -6.37
CA SER A 101 -3.33 -5.59 -7.12
C SER A 101 -3.07 -7.09 -7.19
N SER A 102 -2.88 -7.66 -8.37
CA SER A 102 -2.51 -9.08 -8.52
C SER A 102 -1.07 -9.32 -8.05
N ILE A 103 -0.78 -10.48 -7.46
CA ILE A 103 0.57 -10.85 -7.00
C ILE A 103 0.92 -12.28 -7.40
N PRO A 104 2.21 -12.60 -7.62
CA PRO A 104 2.66 -13.99 -7.76
C PRO A 104 2.50 -14.76 -6.45
N GLN A 105 2.72 -16.08 -6.51
CA GLN A 105 2.77 -16.92 -5.31
C GLN A 105 3.89 -16.43 -4.36
N LEU A 106 3.55 -16.23 -3.10
CA LEU A 106 4.46 -15.76 -2.07
C LEU A 106 5.24 -16.93 -1.44
N PRO A 107 6.52 -16.76 -1.10
CA PRO A 107 7.19 -17.61 -0.11
C PRO A 107 6.36 -17.76 1.18
N ALA A 108 6.27 -18.98 1.71
CA ALA A 108 5.62 -19.27 2.99
C ALA A 108 6.57 -18.98 4.19
N GLY A 109 6.01 -18.84 5.39
CA GLY A 109 6.76 -18.53 6.62
C GLY A 109 7.40 -17.14 6.63
N SER A 110 6.89 -16.19 5.83
CA SER A 110 7.48 -14.86 5.63
C SER A 110 6.51 -13.76 6.08
N THR A 111 7.02 -12.72 6.74
CA THR A 111 6.22 -11.55 7.13
C THR A 111 6.40 -10.45 6.10
N TRP A 112 5.33 -10.14 5.38
CA TRP A 112 5.28 -9.15 4.30
C TRP A 112 4.80 -7.80 4.82
N ARG A 113 5.51 -6.74 4.43
CA ARG A 113 5.06 -5.35 4.53
C ARG A 113 4.55 -4.90 3.17
N ALA A 114 3.32 -4.42 3.14
CA ALA A 114 2.67 -3.96 1.92
C ALA A 114 2.75 -2.43 1.81
N TYR A 115 3.06 -1.96 0.60
CA TYR A 115 3.19 -0.56 0.23
C TYR A 115 2.40 -0.27 -1.05
N LEU A 116 1.79 0.91 -1.13
CA LEU A 116 1.24 1.48 -2.35
C LEU A 116 2.34 2.26 -3.07
N THR A 117 2.60 1.93 -4.34
CA THR A 117 3.62 2.57 -5.19
C THR A 117 3.03 2.97 -6.55
N MET A 118 3.61 3.94 -7.23
CA MET A 118 3.36 4.18 -8.66
C MET A 118 4.20 3.22 -9.51
N SER A 119 3.64 2.71 -10.59
CA SER A 119 4.35 1.86 -11.56
C SER A 119 5.52 2.55 -12.28
N ASN A 120 5.60 3.88 -12.24
CA ASN A 120 6.71 4.68 -12.79
C ASN A 120 7.75 5.12 -11.74
N GLY A 121 7.57 4.78 -10.46
CA GLY A 121 8.48 5.15 -9.37
C GLY A 121 8.51 6.64 -8.97
N SER A 122 7.60 7.49 -9.46
CA SER A 122 7.69 8.95 -9.27
C SER A 122 7.16 9.49 -7.92
N CYS A 123 6.97 8.64 -6.91
CA CYS A 123 6.54 9.03 -5.56
C CYS A 123 7.13 8.11 -4.47
N SER A 124 7.18 8.60 -3.23
CA SER A 124 7.68 7.85 -2.08
C SER A 124 6.63 6.82 -1.59
N PRO A 125 6.97 5.52 -1.48
CA PRO A 125 6.02 4.44 -1.14
C PRO A 125 5.22 4.70 0.14
N LEU A 126 3.89 4.55 0.06
CA LEU A 126 2.98 4.70 1.20
C LEU A 126 2.72 3.32 1.84
N PRO A 127 3.11 3.05 3.11
CA PRO A 127 2.82 1.78 3.76
C PRO A 127 1.31 1.60 3.99
N VAL A 128 0.76 0.43 3.65
CA VAL A 128 -0.67 0.10 3.80
C VAL A 128 -0.95 -0.97 4.87
N GLY A 129 0.06 -1.73 5.29
CA GLY A 129 -0.06 -2.73 6.35
C GLY A 129 0.98 -3.85 6.27
N SER A 130 0.75 -4.93 7.02
CA SER A 130 1.60 -6.13 7.02
C SER A 130 0.78 -7.39 7.29
N PHE A 131 1.28 -8.55 6.87
CA PHE A 131 0.69 -9.87 7.09
C PHE A 131 1.78 -10.95 7.06
N SER A 132 1.48 -12.20 7.42
CA SER A 132 2.43 -13.32 7.29
C SER A 132 1.84 -14.57 6.63
N THR A 133 2.69 -15.20 5.80
CA THR A 133 2.47 -16.47 5.08
C THR A 133 3.17 -17.65 5.75
#